data_AF-A0A953U1L0-F1
#
_entry.id   AF-A0A953U1L0-F1
#
_cell.length_a   1.000
_cell.length_b   1.000
_cell.length_c   1.000
_cell.angle_alpha   90.00
_cell.angle_beta   90.00
_cell.angle_gamma   90.00
#
_symmetry.space_group_name_H-M   'P 1'
#
loop_
_entity.id
_entity.type
_entity.pdbx_description
1 polymer ?
#
loop_
_entity_poly.entity_id
_entity_poly.type
_entity_poly.pdbx_seq_one_letter_code
_entity_poly.pdbx_strand_id
1 'polypeptide(L)'
;MGLLGAFKKIDRRHWFICHHCLMLSNHDPLKSLFFHDGPGQDFLGRVMYPCPRCSSTNTRSFEQLKTEGSDQALIGLERIVRRHPRSVFEVRPTDKGEKPPDRVVQSSDAAHRE
;
A
#
# COMPACT_ATOMS: atom_id res chain seq x y z
N MET A 1 -22.62 -19.09 17.33
CA MET A 1 -21.92 -17.79 17.31
C MET A 1 -21.15 -17.70 15.98
N GLY A 2 -21.43 -16.93 14.93
CA GLY A 2 -22.52 -16.06 14.52
C GLY A 2 -22.25 -15.75 13.03
N LEU A 3 -23.19 -16.07 12.15
CA LEU A 3 -23.10 -15.97 10.68
C LEU A 3 -23.28 -14.52 10.15
N LEU A 4 -22.99 -13.51 10.98
CA LEU A 4 -23.31 -12.10 10.70
C LEU A 4 -22.13 -11.28 10.16
N GLY A 5 -20.96 -11.88 9.95
CA GLY A 5 -19.77 -11.17 9.46
C GLY A 5 -19.67 -11.01 7.94
N ALA A 6 -20.41 -11.80 7.16
CA ALA A 6 -20.14 -11.99 5.72
C ALA A 6 -20.72 -10.91 4.79
N PHE A 7 -21.61 -10.04 5.29
CA PHE A 7 -22.31 -9.02 4.49
C PHE A 7 -21.95 -7.58 4.86
N LYS A 8 -20.80 -7.33 5.50
CA LYS A 8 -20.30 -5.95 5.58
C LYS A 8 -19.92 -5.51 4.16
N LYS A 9 -20.73 -4.61 3.58
CA LYS A 9 -20.37 -3.87 2.36
C LYS A 9 -18.98 -3.26 2.58
N ILE A 10 -18.02 -3.68 1.77
CA ILE A 10 -16.69 -3.06 1.74
C ILE A 10 -16.86 -1.73 1.02
N ASP A 11 -16.52 -0.63 1.70
CA ASP A 11 -16.42 0.65 1.02
C ASP A 11 -15.08 0.76 0.28
N ARG A 12 -15.12 0.45 -1.02
CA ARG A 12 -13.95 0.39 -1.92
C ARG A 12 -13.14 1.68 -2.00
N ARG A 13 -13.70 2.82 -1.58
CA ARG A 13 -13.00 4.11 -1.59
C ARG A 13 -11.95 4.23 -0.48
N HIS A 14 -12.10 3.45 0.59
CA HIS A 14 -11.24 3.51 1.77
C HIS A 14 -10.23 2.36 1.88
N TRP A 15 -10.28 1.41 0.95
CA TRP A 15 -9.36 0.28 0.89
C TRP A 15 -8.34 0.48 -0.21
N PHE A 16 -7.06 0.36 0.17
CA PHE A 16 -5.94 0.61 -0.70
C PHE A 16 -4.93 -0.52 -0.65
N ILE A 17 -4.27 -0.77 -1.77
CA ILE A 17 -3.09 -1.64 -1.87
C ILE A 17 -1.87 -0.78 -2.21
N CYS A 18 -0.76 -0.99 -1.50
CA CYS A 18 0.52 -0.39 -1.82
C CYS A 18 1.38 -1.36 -2.62
N HIS A 19 1.70 -1.01 -3.87
CA HIS A 19 2.56 -1.85 -4.71
C HIS A 19 3.98 -1.95 -4.15
N HIS A 20 4.49 -0.88 -3.54
CA HIS A 20 5.83 -0.90 -2.95
C HIS A 20 5.91 -1.90 -1.78
N CYS A 21 4.94 -1.87 -0.86
CA CYS A 21 4.87 -2.85 0.22
C CYS A 21 4.65 -4.27 -0.31
N LEU A 22 3.88 -4.45 -1.39
CA LEU A 22 3.67 -5.76 -2.01
C LEU A 22 5.00 -6.36 -2.49
N MET A 23 5.83 -5.56 -3.17
CA MET A 23 7.15 -6.00 -3.62
C MET A 23 8.10 -6.30 -2.45
N LEU A 24 8.14 -5.43 -1.42
CA LEU A 24 9.01 -5.61 -0.25
C LEU A 24 8.61 -6.83 0.62
N SER A 25 7.34 -7.20 0.60
CA SER A 25 6.80 -8.30 1.42
C SER A 25 6.69 -9.62 0.66
N ASN A 26 7.36 -9.75 -0.49
CA ASN A 26 7.28 -10.93 -1.37
C ASN A 26 5.83 -11.28 -1.76
N HIS A 27 5.09 -10.28 -2.22
CA HIS A 27 3.70 -10.38 -2.67
C HIS A 27 2.70 -10.77 -1.58
N ASP A 28 3.00 -10.46 -0.31
CA ASP A 28 2.07 -10.65 0.81
C ASP A 28 0.97 -9.55 0.78
N PRO A 29 -0.30 -9.90 0.51
CA PRO A 29 -1.37 -8.93 0.46
C PRO A 29 -1.72 -8.35 1.84
N LEU A 30 -1.50 -9.08 2.94
CA LEU A 30 -1.83 -8.60 4.28
C LEU A 30 -0.92 -7.43 4.69
N LYS A 31 0.35 -7.51 4.30
CA LYS A 31 1.36 -6.47 4.58
C LYS A 31 1.35 -5.31 3.59
N SER A 32 0.59 -5.40 2.51
CA SER A 32 0.49 -4.37 1.47
C SER A 32 -0.86 -3.65 1.42
N LEU A 33 -1.92 -4.26 1.96
CA LEU A 33 -3.23 -3.64 2.13
C LEU A 33 -3.29 -2.72 3.34
N PHE A 34 -4.00 -1.59 3.21
CA PHE A 34 -4.28 -0.69 4.32
C PHE A 34 -5.64 -0.02 4.16
N PHE A 35 -6.22 0.38 5.29
CA PHE A 35 -7.46 1.15 5.34
C PHE A 35 -7.12 2.63 5.60
N HIS A 36 -7.74 3.54 4.85
CA HIS A 36 -7.56 4.98 5.04
C HIS A 36 -8.89 5.73 4.88
N ASP A 37 -9.24 6.49 5.92
CA ASP A 37 -10.48 7.28 6.00
C ASP A 37 -10.23 8.80 5.92
N GLY A 38 -8.97 9.20 5.72
CA GLY A 38 -8.59 10.60 5.62
C GLY A 38 -8.80 11.17 4.21
N PRO A 39 -8.78 12.51 4.08
CA PRO A 39 -8.76 13.16 2.77
C PRO A 39 -7.45 12.80 2.06
N GLY A 40 -7.54 12.46 0.77
CA GLY A 40 -6.37 12.28 -0.06
C GLY A 40 -5.55 13.56 -0.13
N GLN A 41 -4.23 13.42 -0.25
CA GLN A 41 -3.32 14.55 -0.36
C GLN A 41 -3.23 14.98 -1.82
N ASP A 42 -3.32 16.28 -2.08
CA ASP A 42 -3.04 16.79 -3.42
C ASP A 42 -1.53 16.77 -3.65
N PHE A 43 -1.14 16.09 -4.72
CA PHE A 43 0.25 16.00 -5.15
C PHE A 43 0.31 16.30 -6.65
N LEU A 44 0.75 17.52 -6.97
CA LEU A 44 0.86 18.02 -8.35
C LEU A 44 -0.49 17.97 -9.11
N GLY A 45 -1.60 18.33 -8.46
CA GLY A 45 -2.93 18.35 -9.06
C GLY A 45 -3.59 16.97 -9.16
N ARG A 46 -3.07 15.96 -8.45
CA ARG A 46 -3.64 14.62 -8.36
C ARG A 46 -3.84 14.25 -6.90
N VAL A 47 -5.06 13.83 -6.57
CA VAL A 47 -5.38 13.29 -5.24
C VAL A 47 -4.72 11.92 -5.10
N MET A 48 -3.74 11.83 -4.21
CA MET A 48 -3.00 10.62 -3.89
C MET A 48 -3.14 10.23 -2.42
N TYR A 49 -3.04 8.93 -2.14
CA TYR A 49 -3.17 8.37 -0.80
C TYR A 49 -1.85 7.69 -0.42
N PRO A 50 -0.90 8.41 0.18
CA PRO A 50 0.40 7.83 0.52
C PRO A 50 0.24 6.66 1.49
N CYS A 51 1.03 5.62 1.29
CA CYS A 51 0.98 4.45 2.16
C CYS A 51 1.47 4.81 3.57
N PRO A 52 0.71 4.53 4.63
CA PRO A 52 1.11 4.82 6.02
C PRO A 52 2.31 4.00 6.51
N ARG A 53 2.72 2.95 5.78
CA ARG A 53 3.88 2.10 6.13
C ARG A 53 5.19 2.61 5.57
N CYS A 54 5.20 3.09 4.33
CA CYS A 54 6.43 3.38 3.57
C CYS A 54 6.43 4.76 2.89
N SER A 55 5.36 5.56 3.08
CA SER A 55 5.15 6.87 2.47
C SER A 55 5.14 6.88 0.93
N SER A 56 5.13 5.71 0.29
CA SER A 56 5.04 5.60 -1.17
C SER A 56 3.66 6.08 -1.66
N THR A 57 3.67 6.84 -2.74
CA THR A 57 2.46 7.27 -3.46
C THR A 57 1.99 6.24 -4.50
N ASN A 58 2.72 5.13 -4.65
CA ASN A 58 2.34 4.02 -5.54
C ASN A 58 1.32 3.10 -4.87
N THR A 59 0.14 3.67 -4.62
CA THR A 59 -1.01 3.01 -4.00
C THR A 59 -2.20 3.06 -4.95
N ARG A 60 -3.06 2.04 -4.87
CA ARG A 60 -4.28 1.94 -5.66
C ARG A 60 -5.46 1.66 -4.76
N SER A 61 -6.55 2.42 -4.92
CA SER A 61 -7.79 2.14 -4.22
C SER A 61 -8.53 0.98 -4.87
N PHE A 62 -9.39 0.30 -4.12
CA PHE A 62 -10.24 -0.75 -4.69
C PHE A 62 -11.22 -0.17 -5.71
N GLU A 63 -11.64 1.09 -5.53
CA GLU A 63 -12.45 1.79 -6.52
C GLU A 63 -11.67 2.01 -7.82
N GLN A 64 -10.39 2.39 -7.76
CA GLN A 64 -9.54 2.49 -8.95
C GLN A 64 -9.39 1.14 -9.66
N LEU A 65 -9.14 0.05 -8.92
CA LEU A 65 -9.04 -1.29 -9.51
C LEU A 65 -10.33 -1.69 -10.23
N LYS A 66 -11.49 -1.30 -9.67
CA LYS A 66 -12.79 -1.49 -10.30
C LYS A 66 -12.93 -0.68 -11.58
N THR A 67 -12.57 0.61 -11.55
CA THR A 67 -12.65 1.51 -12.72
C THR A 67 -11.70 1.08 -13.84
N GLU A 68 -10.53 0.57 -13.51
CA GLU A 68 -9.51 0.10 -14.46
C GLU A 68 -9.79 -1.33 -14.99
N GLY A 69 -10.85 -2.00 -14.55
CA GLY A 69 -11.23 -3.35 -15.00
C GLY A 69 -10.37 -4.48 -14.43
N SER A 70 -9.67 -4.24 -13.32
CA SER A 70 -8.82 -5.23 -12.64
C SER A 70 -9.64 -6.16 -11.71
N ASP A 71 -10.72 -6.75 -12.23
CA ASP A 71 -11.73 -7.46 -11.44
C ASP A 71 -11.17 -8.66 -10.67
N GLN A 72 -10.26 -9.44 -11.27
CA GLN A 72 -9.66 -10.60 -10.59
C GLN A 72 -8.83 -10.19 -9.38
N ALA A 73 -8.02 -9.13 -9.52
CA ALA A 73 -7.25 -8.57 -8.42
C ALA A 73 -8.19 -8.03 -7.34
N LEU A 74 -9.22 -7.27 -7.73
CA LEU A 74 -10.21 -6.72 -6.80
C LEU A 74 -10.92 -7.82 -6.00
N ILE A 75 -11.40 -8.89 -6.66
CA ILE A 75 -12.08 -10.01 -5.99
C ILE A 75 -11.13 -10.70 -5.00
N GLY A 76 -9.87 -10.91 -5.38
CA GLY A 76 -8.85 -11.48 -4.49
C GLY A 76 -8.64 -10.64 -3.24
N LEU A 77 -8.43 -9.34 -3.41
CA LEU A 77 -8.21 -8.40 -2.30
C LEU A 77 -9.45 -8.23 -1.41
N GLU A 78 -10.66 -8.17 -2.01
CA GLU A 78 -11.92 -8.13 -1.26
C GLU A 78 -12.10 -9.36 -0.37
N ARG A 79 -11.73 -10.55 -0.84
CA ARG A 79 -11.78 -11.78 -0.02
C ARG A 79 -10.84 -11.69 1.17
N ILE A 80 -9.65 -11.13 0.99
CA ILE A 80 -8.66 -10.99 2.06
C ILE A 80 -9.19 -10.05 3.14
N VAL A 81 -9.65 -8.85 2.77
CA VAL A 81 -10.14 -7.87 3.76
C VAL A 81 -11.43 -8.32 4.47
N ARG A 82 -12.23 -9.22 3.86
CA ARG A 82 -13.39 -9.84 4.53
C ARG A 82 -13.02 -10.92 5.54
N ARG A 83 -11.87 -11.58 5.37
CA ARG A 83 -11.42 -12.67 6.26
C ARG A 83 -10.74 -12.16 7.53
N HIS A 84 -10.32 -10.90 7.55
CA HIS A 84 -9.57 -10.32 8.67
C HIS A 84 -10.30 -9.09 9.24
N PRO A 85 -10.20 -8.84 10.56
CA PRO A 85 -10.76 -7.63 11.14
C PRO A 85 -10.03 -6.38 10.61
N ARG A 86 -10.76 -5.26 10.48
CA ARG A 86 -10.23 -3.98 9.97
C ARG A 86 -8.98 -3.50 10.70
N SER A 87 -8.88 -3.76 12.00
CA SER A 87 -7.74 -3.38 12.85
C SER A 87 -6.38 -3.91 12.37
N VAL A 88 -6.34 -4.98 11.57
CA VAL A 88 -5.10 -5.49 10.98
C VAL A 88 -4.56 -4.57 9.87
N PHE A 89 -5.45 -3.82 9.23
CA PHE A 89 -5.16 -2.95 8.09
C PHE A 89 -5.12 -1.46 8.46
N GLU A 90 -5.57 -1.11 9.67
CA GLU A 90 -5.40 0.23 10.25
C GLU A 90 -3.95 0.39 10.70
N VAL A 91 -3.13 0.88 9.78
CA VAL A 91 -1.73 1.18 10.07
C VAL A 91 -1.66 2.57 10.68
N ARG A 92 -1.31 2.63 11.96
CA ARG A 92 -0.83 3.89 12.54
C ARG A 92 0.50 4.22 11.88
N PRO A 93 0.74 5.45 11.41
CA PRO A 93 2.04 5.84 10.90
C PRO A 93 3.05 5.60 12.03
N THR A 94 3.80 4.51 11.93
CA THR A 94 4.93 4.28 12.81
C THR A 94 6.04 5.18 12.30
N ASP A 95 6.62 6.01 13.18
CA ASP A 95 7.76 6.93 12.97
C ASP A 95 9.04 6.28 12.38
N LYS A 96 8.97 5.07 11.83
CA LYS A 96 10.09 4.36 11.24
C LYS A 96 10.29 4.77 9.79
N GLY A 97 10.81 5.98 9.63
CA GLY A 97 11.75 6.30 8.55
C GLY A 97 13.04 5.51 8.75
N GLU A 98 12.99 4.18 8.61
CA GLU A 98 14.23 3.41 8.47
C GLU A 98 14.72 3.60 7.05
N LYS A 99 15.65 4.56 6.96
CA LYS A 99 16.41 5.04 5.82
C LYS A 99 16.70 3.91 4.82
N PRO A 100 16.49 4.12 3.49
CA PRO A 100 17.00 3.17 2.50
C PRO A 100 18.52 3.02 2.72
N PRO A 101 19.09 1.81 2.61
CA PRO A 101 20.53 1.65 2.72
C PRO A 101 21.17 2.55 1.68
N ASP A 102 21.97 3.52 2.16
CA ASP A 102 22.79 4.41 1.36
C ASP A 102 23.56 3.53 0.36
N ARG A 103 23.10 3.55 -0.89
CA ARG A 103 23.75 2.82 -1.97
C ARG A 103 25.07 3.54 -2.21
N VAL A 104 26.13 2.95 -1.64
CA VAL A 104 27.53 3.38 -1.74
C VAL A 104 27.81 3.83 -3.17
N VAL A 105 27.98 5.14 -3.35
CA VAL A 105 28.58 5.72 -4.55
C VAL A 105 30.04 5.31 -4.50
N GLN A 106 30.40 4.25 -5.24
CA GLN A 106 31.79 3.99 -5.57
C GLN A 106 32.24 5.07 -6.56
N SER A 107 32.74 6.17 -6.00
CA SER A 107 33.58 7.13 -6.69
C SER A 107 34.89 6.41 -7.06
N SER A 108 34.94 5.82 -8.24
CA SER A 108 36.22 5.47 -8.86
C SER A 108 36.76 6.74 -9.50
N ASP A 109 37.38 7.57 -8.65
CA ASP A 109 38.17 8.71 -9.08
C ASP A 109 39.35 8.23 -9.93
N ALA A 110 39.53 8.93 -11.03
CA ALA A 110 40.67 8.80 -11.89
C ALA A 110 41.95 9.24 -11.15
N ALA A 111 43.04 8.58 -11.51
CA ALA A 111 44.35 9.18 -11.80
C ALA A 111 45.53 8.54 -11.05
N HIS A 112 46.50 8.17 -11.90
CA HIS A 112 47.93 8.46 -11.77
C HIS A 112 48.85 7.30 -11.34
N ARG A 113 50.00 7.28 -12.03
CA ARG A 113 51.25 6.50 -11.86
C ARG A 113 51.31 5.15 -12.60
N GLU A 114 52.24 4.89 -13.52
CA GLU A 114 53.46 5.57 -14.01
C GLU A 114 53.71 5.20 -15.48
#